data_AF-A0A3D4RQH9-F1
#
_entry.id   AF-A0A3D4RQH9-F1
#
_cell.length_a   1.000
_cell.length_b   1.000
_cell.length_c   1.000
_cell.angle_alpha   90.00
_cell.angle_beta   90.00
_cell.angle_gamma   90.00
#
_symmetry.space_group_name_H-M   'P 1'
#
loop_
_entity.id
_entity.type
_entity.pdbx_description
1 polymer ?
#
loop_
_entity_poly.entity_id
_entity_poly.type
_entity_poly.pdbx_seq_one_letter_code
_entity_poly.pdbx_strand_id
1 'polypeptide(L)' 'MQALQITIPRWNITEFSGYEPITTFWQDFSIADKFGNNAITDTYRRAKSEWKDNYKYWTELCLVLNHKIWQWHERDNPR' A
#
# COMPACT_ATOMS: atom_id res chain seq x y z
N MET A 1 -24.61 24.57 -5.05
CA MET A 1 -23.44 23.69 -5.21
C MET A 1 -23.68 22.44 -4.36
N GLN A 2 -23.70 21.26 -4.97
CA GLN A 2 -23.85 19.99 -4.24
C GLN A 2 -22.45 19.52 -3.81
N ALA A 3 -22.27 19.19 -2.53
CA ALA A 3 -21.01 18.64 -2.04
C ALA A 3 -20.86 17.18 -2.49
N LEU A 4 -19.72 16.86 -3.11
CA LEU A 4 -19.35 15.49 -3.44
C LEU A 4 -19.01 14.75 -2.14
N GLN A 5 -19.78 13.72 -1.82
CA GLN A 5 -19.49 12.81 -0.70
C GLN A 5 -18.45 11.78 -1.17
N ILE A 6 -17.18 11.99 -0.79
CA ILE A 6 -16.09 11.06 -1.06
C ILE A 6 -15.93 10.16 0.16
N THR A 7 -16.25 8.87 0.03
CA THR A 7 -15.92 7.84 1.02
C THR A 7 -14.50 7.37 0.82
N ILE A 8 -13.59 7.76 1.72
CA ILE A 8 -12.22 7.25 1.73
C ILE A 8 -12.25 5.86 2.38
N PRO A 9 -11.81 4.79 1.68
CA PRO A 9 -11.72 3.47 2.29
C PRO A 9 -10.76 3.53 3.48
N ARG A 10 -11.24 3.15 4.66
CA ARG A 10 -10.37 2.98 5.83
C ARG A 10 -9.62 1.67 5.69
N TRP A 11 -8.31 1.76 5.47
CA TRP A 11 -7.44 0.60 5.49
C TRP A 11 -7.06 0.32 6.95
N ASN A 12 -7.59 -0.76 7.53
CA ASN A 12 -7.34 -1.13 8.93
C ASN A 12 -5.94 -1.77 9.12
N ILE A 13 -4.89 -1.13 8.60
CA ILE A 13 -3.51 -1.62 8.68
C ILE A 13 -3.05 -1.69 10.13
N THR A 14 -3.42 -0.70 10.95
CA THR A 14 -3.13 -0.69 12.38
C THR A 14 -3.72 -1.91 13.10
N GLU A 15 -4.98 -2.25 12.81
CA GLU A 15 -5.63 -3.42 13.42
C GLU A 15 -5.02 -4.73 12.91
N PHE A 16 -4.61 -4.77 11.63
CA PHE A 16 -4.08 -5.98 11.00
C PHE A 16 -2.61 -6.26 11.33
N SER A 17 -1.79 -5.22 11.42
CA SER A 17 -0.34 -5.31 11.60
C SER A 17 0.15 -4.91 13.00
N GLY A 18 -0.72 -4.28 13.80
CA GLY A 18 -0.33 -3.67 15.08
C GLY A 18 0.54 -2.42 14.94
N TYR A 19 0.74 -1.93 13.71
CA TYR A 19 1.60 -0.79 13.39
C TYR A 19 0.77 0.37 12.83
N GLU A 20 0.93 1.57 13.42
CA GLU A 20 0.32 2.80 12.90
C GLU A 20 1.17 3.30 11.71
N PRO A 21 0.61 3.33 10.49
CA PRO A 21 1.35 3.77 9.30
C PRO A 21 1.75 5.24 9.40
N ILE A 22 2.98 5.57 9.00
CA ILE A 22 3.49 6.94 8.89
C ILE A 22 3.62 7.39 7.42
N THR A 23 3.23 6.56 6.46
CA THR A 23 3.19 6.86 5.03
C THR A 23 1.85 6.48 4.39
N THR A 24 1.67 6.85 3.11
CA THR A 24 0.50 6.49 2.30
C THR A 24 0.70 5.22 1.48
N PHE A 25 1.82 4.50 1.62
CA PHE A 25 2.19 3.40 0.71
C PHE A 25 1.09 2.37 0.55
N TRP A 26 0.37 2.03 1.62
CA TRP A 26 -0.70 1.06 1.51
C TRP A 26 -1.80 1.50 0.54
N GLN A 27 -2.20 2.76 0.62
CA GLN A 27 -3.18 3.33 -0.30
C GLN A 27 -2.60 3.41 -1.71
N ASP A 28 -1.34 3.84 -1.85
CA ASP A 28 -0.67 3.97 -3.15
C ASP A 28 -0.60 2.62 -3.88
N PHE A 29 -0.21 1.55 -3.18
CA PHE A 29 -0.18 0.20 -3.74
C PHE A 29 -1.58 -0.38 -3.94
N SER A 30 -2.55 -0.11 -3.06
CA SER A 30 -3.96 -0.49 -3.28
C SER A 30 -4.56 0.14 -4.54
N ILE A 31 -4.19 1.38 -4.85
CA ILE A 31 -4.59 2.05 -6.08
C ILE A 31 -3.85 1.40 -7.25
N ALA A 32 -2.53 1.23 -7.17
CA ALA A 32 -1.71 0.63 -8.22
C ALA A 32 -2.17 -0.80 -8.58
N ASP A 33 -2.60 -1.59 -7.60
CA ASP A 33 -3.19 -2.92 -7.78
C ASP A 33 -4.35 -2.91 -8.79
N LYS A 34 -5.14 -1.83 -8.86
CA LYS A 34 -6.26 -1.67 -9.80
C LYS A 34 -5.82 -1.35 -11.23
N PHE A 35 -4.61 -0.84 -11.41
CA PHE A 35 -4.04 -0.45 -12.71
C PHE A 35 -3.05 -1.51 -13.27
N GLY A 36 -2.80 -2.57 -12.50
CA GLY A 36 -2.00 -3.73 -12.93
C GLY A 36 -0.49 -3.56 -12.76
N ASN A 37 0.26 -4.57 -13.23
CA ASN A 37 1.69 -4.76 -12.89
C ASN A 37 2.59 -3.58 -13.23
N ASN A 38 2.30 -2.85 -14.32
CA ASN A 38 3.08 -1.68 -14.71
C ASN A 38 2.93 -0.54 -13.71
N ALA A 39 1.72 -0.30 -13.20
CA ALA A 39 1.47 0.71 -12.18
C ALA A 39 2.14 0.32 -10.85
N ILE A 40 2.03 -0.94 -10.43
CA ILE A 40 2.71 -1.44 -9.22
C ILE A 40 4.23 -1.21 -9.32
N THR A 41 4.81 -1.53 -10.48
CA THR A 41 6.24 -1.36 -10.75
C THR A 41 6.65 0.10 -10.71
N ASP A 42 5.86 1.00 -11.32
CA ASP A 42 6.12 2.44 -11.29
C ASP A 42 6.05 3.00 -9.86
N THR A 43 4.98 2.69 -9.12
CA THR A 43 4.81 3.09 -7.72
C THR A 43 5.99 2.64 -6.86
N TYR A 44 6.44 1.38 -7.01
CA TYR A 44 7.63 0.88 -6.31
C TYR A 44 8.89 1.66 -6.66
N ARG A 45 9.15 1.91 -7.96
CA ARG A 45 10.35 2.63 -8.40
C ARG A 45 10.40 4.05 -7.83
N ARG A 46 9.26 4.74 -7.82
CA ARG A 46 9.12 6.09 -7.26
C ARG A 46 9.36 6.09 -5.75
N ALA A 47 8.65 5.24 -5.01
CA ALA A 47 8.82 5.12 -3.57
C ALA A 47 10.26 4.76 -3.19
N LYS A 48 10.89 3.84 -3.93
CA LYS A 48 12.30 3.50 -3.73
C LYS A 48 13.23 4.66 -4.01
N SER A 49 13.05 5.37 -5.11
CA SER A 49 13.94 6.48 -5.47
C SER A 49 13.89 7.61 -4.45
N GLU A 50 12.72 7.89 -3.90
CA GLU A 50 12.47 9.00 -2.98
C GLU A 50 12.86 8.66 -1.54
N TRP A 51 12.60 7.42 -1.09
CA TRP A 51 12.66 7.06 0.32
C TRP A 51 13.77 6.07 0.71
N LYS A 52 14.61 5.64 -0.24
CA LYS A 52 15.72 4.69 0.01
C LYS A 52 16.67 5.10 1.16
N ASP A 53 16.87 6.40 1.36
CA ASP A 53 17.81 6.92 2.37
C ASP A 53 17.11 7.17 3.72
N ASN A 54 15.78 7.04 3.79
CA ASN A 54 15.00 7.16 5.02
C ASN A 54 14.63 5.77 5.54
N TYR A 55 15.38 5.28 6.54
CA TYR A 55 15.21 3.92 7.06
C TYR A 55 13.80 3.63 7.61
N LYS A 56 13.09 4.64 8.14
CA LYS A 56 11.73 4.46 8.67
C LYS A 56 10.75 4.19 7.54
N TYR A 57 10.79 5.02 6.50
CA TYR A 57 9.93 4.85 5.33
C TYR A 57 10.31 3.62 4.52
N TRP A 58 11.60 3.30 4.41
CA TRP A 58 12.03 2.06 3.78
C TRP A 58 11.50 0.82 4.52
N THR A 59 11.52 0.83 5.85
CA THR A 59 10.97 -0.26 6.67
C THR A 59 9.46 -0.40 6.47
N GLU A 60 8.72 0.71 6.45
CA GLU A 60 7.29 0.68 6.18
C GLU A 60 6.99 0.19 4.76
N LEU A 61 7.77 0.60 3.75
CA LEU A 61 7.64 0.10 2.38
C LEU A 61 7.78 -1.42 2.33
N CYS A 62 8.78 -1.99 3.01
CA CYS A 62 8.95 -3.44 3.12
C CYS A 62 7.74 -4.12 3.80
N LEU A 63 7.22 -3.54 4.88
CA LEU A 63 6.06 -4.06 5.60
C LEU A 63 4.81 -4.07 4.70
N VAL A 64 4.53 -2.97 4.01
CA VAL A 64 3.40 -2.86 3.07
C VAL A 64 3.53 -3.88 1.95
N LEU A 65 4.69 -3.98 1.30
CA LEU A 65 4.91 -4.93 0.21
C LEU A 65 4.72 -6.39 0.66
N ASN A 66 5.22 -6.75 1.85
CA ASN A 66 5.07 -8.08 2.40
C ASN A 66 3.58 -8.45 2.60
N HIS A 67 2.81 -7.54 3.18
CA HIS A 67 1.38 -7.76 3.36
C HIS A 67 0.61 -7.80 2.04
N LYS A 68 0.99 -6.97 1.06
CA LYS A 68 0.39 -7.01 -0.29
C LYS A 68 0.60 -8.36 -0.95
N ILE A 69 1.83 -8.89 -0.91
CA ILE A 69 2.13 -10.23 -1.44
C ILE A 69 1.24 -11.28 -0.76
N TRP A 70 1.09 -11.22 0.56
CA TRP A 70 0.19 -12.13 1.29
C TRP A 70 -1.28 -11.98 0.86
N GLN A 71 -1.78 -10.75 0.66
CA GLN A 71 -3.15 -10.53 0.16
C GLN A 71 -3.38 -11.17 -1.22
N TRP A 72 -2.40 -11.05 -2.13
CA TRP A 72 -2.48 -11.69 -3.45
C TRP A 72 -2.42 -13.22 -3.33
N HIS A 73 -1.57 -13.77 -2.45
CA HIS A 73 -1.49 -15.20 -2.20
C HIS A 73 -2.81 -15.79 -1.66
N GLU A 74 -3.43 -15.18 -0.65
CA GLU A 74 -4.71 -15.67 -0.09
C GLU A 74 -5.85 -15.56 -1.10
N ARG A 75 -5.82 -14.55 -1.98
CA ARG A 75 -6.85 -14.40 -3.01
C ARG A 75 -6.75 -15.50 -4.08
N ASP A 76 -5.53 -15.87 -4.47
CA ASP A 76 -5.29 -16.87 -5.50
C ASP A 76 -5.34 -18.30 -4.93
N ASN A 77 -5.17 -18.46 -3.62
CA ASN A 77 -5.28 -19.72 -2.88
C ASN A 77 -6.17 -19.58 -1.62
N PRO A 78 -7.49 -19.39 -1.80
CA PRO A 78 -8.40 -19.33 -0.67
C PRO A 78 -8.46 -20.69 0.02
N ARG A 79 -8.34 -20.69 1.35
CA ARG A 79 -8.46 -21.89 2.19
C ARG A 79 -9.87 -22.48 2.19
#